data_AF-A0A3B8K1G9-F1
#
_entry.id   AF-A0A3B8K1G9-F1
#
_cell.length_a   1.000
_cell.length_b   1.000
_cell.length_c   1.000
_cell.angle_alpha   90.00
_cell.angle_beta   90.00
_cell.angle_gamma   90.00
#
_symmetry.space_group_name_H-M   'P 1'
#
loop_
_entity.id
_entity.type
_entity.pdbx_description
1 polymer ?
#
loop_
_entity_poly.entity_id
_entity_poly.type
_entity_poly.pdbx_seq_one_letter_code
_entity_poly.pdbx_strand_id
1 'polypeptide(L)'
;SFLVWTTTPWTLPSNLALAVGEDIEYDYVELAGETLILAKALVPSVLGEENFKLVKTVKGRDLVGRHYHRLFDYLDAPGDICRVLSADFVSTEDGTGIVHVAPAYGVDDLALGQAHDLPVVHGVGLDGHFIDAVTP
;
A
#
# COMPACT_ATOMS: atom_id res chain seq x y z
N SER A 1 -9.80 -1.59 -6.29
CA SER A 1 -8.64 -0.79 -5.89
C SER A 1 -8.24 -1.10 -4.46
N PHE A 2 -6.94 -1.17 -4.18
CA PHE A 2 -6.46 -1.28 -2.81
C PHE A 2 -6.55 0.10 -2.15
N LEU A 3 -7.24 0.20 -1.02
CA LEU A 3 -7.35 1.45 -0.29
C LEU A 3 -6.20 1.54 0.70
N VAL A 4 -5.36 2.57 0.56
CA VAL A 4 -4.16 2.75 1.38
C VAL A 4 -4.25 4.08 2.12
N TRP A 5 -3.78 4.09 3.36
CA TRP A 5 -3.67 5.29 4.17
C TRP A 5 -2.21 5.59 4.50
N THR A 6 -1.85 6.86 4.55
CA THR A 6 -0.52 7.32 4.96
C THR A 6 -0.59 8.73 5.55
N THR A 7 0.30 9.01 6.51
CA THR A 7 0.53 10.37 7.05
C THR A 7 1.69 11.08 6.34
N THR A 8 2.43 10.39 5.48
CA THR A 8 3.62 10.88 4.77
C THR A 8 3.43 10.83 3.25
N PRO A 9 2.49 11.61 2.68
CA PRO A 9 2.15 11.54 1.25
C PRO A 9 3.34 11.81 0.31
N TRP A 10 4.36 12.53 0.78
CA TRP A 10 5.59 12.79 0.02
C TRP A 10 6.40 11.53 -0.33
N THR A 11 6.15 10.40 0.35
CA THR A 11 6.81 9.11 0.06
C THR A 11 6.14 8.30 -1.04
N LEU A 12 4.91 8.68 -1.45
CA LEU A 12 4.13 7.95 -2.46
C LEU A 12 4.82 7.80 -3.83
N PRO A 13 5.58 8.79 -4.35
CA PRO A 13 6.35 8.60 -5.58
C PRO A 13 7.42 7.51 -5.49
N SER A 14 7.78 7.07 -4.29
CA SER A 14 8.75 5.99 -4.03
C SER A 14 8.09 4.69 -3.55
N ASN A 15 6.76 4.58 -3.66
CA ASN A 15 6.04 3.35 -3.34
C ASN A 15 6.41 2.22 -4.33
N LEU A 16 6.76 1.03 -3.86
CA LEU A 16 7.16 -0.10 -4.71
C LEU A 16 6.40 -1.39 -4.42
N ALA A 17 5.68 -1.48 -3.30
CA ALA A 17 4.82 -2.61 -2.98
C ALA A 17 3.67 -2.17 -2.06
N LEU A 18 2.72 -3.07 -1.83
CA LEU A 18 1.74 -2.95 -0.74
C LEU A 18 1.98 -4.10 0.24
N ALA A 19 1.82 -3.84 1.53
CA ALA A 19 1.93 -4.85 2.57
C ALA A 19 0.56 -5.16 3.20
N VAL A 20 0.30 -6.44 3.42
CA VAL A 20 -0.90 -6.98 4.09
C VAL A 20 -0.51 -8.01 5.15
N GLY A 21 -1.30 -8.15 6.21
CA GLY A 21 -1.11 -9.23 7.19
C GLY A 21 -1.82 -10.51 6.73
N GLU A 22 -1.14 -11.65 6.70
CA GLU A 22 -1.67 -12.90 6.09
C GLU A 22 -2.97 -13.40 6.71
N ASP A 23 -3.10 -13.22 8.03
CA ASP A 23 -4.22 -13.69 8.83
C ASP A 23 -5.33 -12.65 9.01
N ILE A 24 -5.09 -11.41 8.56
CA ILE A 24 -6.09 -10.34 8.59
C ILE A 24 -7.16 -10.63 7.53
N GLU A 25 -8.42 -10.35 7.88
CA GLU A 25 -9.54 -10.41 6.93
C GLU A 25 -9.67 -9.09 6.18
N TYR A 26 -9.79 -9.17 4.86
CA TYR A 26 -9.96 -8.03 3.97
C TYR A 26 -11.30 -8.12 3.25
N ASP A 27 -12.07 -7.03 3.30
CA ASP A 27 -13.34 -6.92 2.62
C ASP A 27 -13.18 -6.24 1.27
N TYR A 28 -13.84 -6.81 0.27
CA TYR A 28 -14.12 -6.16 -1.00
C TYR A 28 -15.45 -5.44 -0.84
N VAL A 29 -15.42 -4.12 -0.89
CA VAL A 29 -16.57 -3.26 -0.66
C VAL A 29 -16.87 -2.46 -1.92
N GLU A 30 -18.08 -2.56 -2.44
CA GLU A 30 -18.58 -1.74 -3.54
C GLU A 30 -19.12 -0.43 -3.00
N LEU A 31 -18.48 0.68 -3.36
CA LEU A 31 -18.85 2.04 -2.97
C LEU A 31 -18.76 2.96 -4.19
N ALA A 32 -19.81 3.72 -4.47
CA ALA A 32 -19.87 4.68 -5.58
C ALA A 32 -19.47 4.10 -6.97
N GLY A 33 -19.73 2.80 -7.20
CA GLY A 33 -19.39 2.12 -8.46
C GLY A 33 -17.96 1.58 -8.54
N GLU A 34 -17.16 1.70 -7.47
CA GLU A 34 -15.82 1.14 -7.37
C GLU A 34 -15.76 0.05 -6.29
N THR A 35 -14.96 -1.00 -6.51
CA THR A 35 -14.68 -2.01 -5.48
C THR A 35 -13.39 -1.67 -4.75
N LEU A 36 -13.50 -1.28 -3.49
CA LEU A 36 -12.39 -1.01 -2.58
C LEU A 36 -12.00 -2.25 -1.79
N ILE A 37 -10.72 -2.41 -1.51
CA ILE A 37 -10.16 -3.47 -0.68
C ILE A 37 -9.53 -2.80 0.54
N LEU A 38 -9.95 -3.21 1.74
CA LEU A 38 -9.43 -2.73 3.03
C LEU A 38 -9.67 -3.80 4.11
N ALA A 39 -8.98 -3.69 5.24
CA ALA A 39 -9.18 -4.62 6.35
C ALA A 39 -10.62 -4.51 6.88
N LYS A 40 -11.28 -5.65 7.03
CA LYS A 40 -12.66 -5.77 7.49
C LYS A 40 -12.92 -5.04 8.81
N ALA A 41 -11.97 -5.13 9.75
CA ALA A 41 -12.05 -4.46 11.05
C ALA A 41 -12.09 -2.92 10.94
N LEU A 42 -11.55 -2.36 9.85
CA LEU A 42 -11.45 -0.92 9.61
C LEU A 42 -12.55 -0.39 8.68
N VAL A 43 -13.40 -1.25 8.12
CA VAL A 43 -14.53 -0.81 7.28
C VAL A 43 -15.42 0.21 7.99
N PRO A 44 -15.87 0.01 9.25
CA PRO A 44 -16.75 0.97 9.92
C PRO A 44 -16.08 2.32 10.18
N SER A 45 -14.78 2.34 10.52
CA SER A 45 -14.06 3.59 10.81
C SER A 45 -13.70 4.36 9.54
N VAL A 46 -13.38 3.66 8.46
CA VAL A 46 -12.95 4.26 7.19
C VAL A 46 -14.14 4.71 6.34
N LEU A 47 -15.22 3.92 6.28
CA LEU A 47 -16.38 4.23 5.43
C LEU A 47 -17.54 4.89 6.19
N GLY A 48 -17.55 4.85 7.53
CA GLY A 48 -18.60 5.48 8.33
C GLY A 48 -20.01 4.99 7.98
N GLU A 49 -20.92 5.93 7.72
CA GLU A 49 -22.33 5.68 7.38
C GLU A 49 -22.59 5.62 5.86
N GLU A 50 -21.55 5.55 5.04
CA GLU A 50 -21.68 5.45 3.58
C GLU A 50 -22.48 4.20 3.18
N ASN A 51 -23.30 4.34 2.13
CA ASN A 51 -24.07 3.21 1.62
C ASN A 51 -23.20 2.33 0.71
N PHE A 52 -22.51 1.38 1.32
CA PHE A 52 -21.66 0.43 0.63
C PHE A 52 -22.27 -0.98 0.60
N LYS A 53 -21.79 -1.80 -0.33
CA LYS A 53 -22.19 -3.20 -0.45
C LYS A 53 -20.97 -4.11 -0.29
N LEU A 54 -21.05 -5.03 0.67
CA LEU A 54 -20.04 -6.08 0.81
C LEU A 54 -20.13 -7.05 -0.38
N VAL A 55 -19.02 -7.21 -1.10
CA VAL A 55 -18.89 -8.14 -2.23
C VAL A 55 -18.41 -9.50 -1.76
N LYS A 56 -17.32 -9.52 -0.97
CA LYS A 56 -16.73 -10.73 -0.38
C LYS A 56 -15.68 -10.38 0.68
N THR A 57 -15.33 -11.37 1.49
CA THR A 57 -14.22 -11.31 2.45
C THR A 57 -13.15 -12.34 2.07
N VAL A 58 -11.87 -11.98 2.16
CA VAL A 58 -10.72 -12.88 1.92
C VAL A 58 -9.69 -12.73 3.04
N LYS A 59 -8.74 -13.64 3.13
CA LYS A 59 -7.56 -13.47 4.01
C LYS A 59 -6.45 -12.72 3.28
N GLY A 60 -5.57 -12.04 4.02
CA GLY A 60 -4.44 -11.32 3.44
C GLY A 60 -3.55 -12.21 2.58
N ARG A 61 -3.37 -13.47 2.96
CA ARG A 61 -2.67 -14.49 2.15
C ARG A 61 -3.24 -14.67 0.74
N ASP A 62 -4.53 -14.42 0.53
CA ASP A 62 -5.19 -14.52 -0.78
C ASP A 62 -4.96 -13.27 -1.66
N LEU A 63 -4.40 -12.20 -1.06
CA LEU A 63 -4.02 -10.97 -1.74
C LEU A 63 -2.54 -10.96 -2.13
N VAL A 64 -1.69 -11.70 -1.41
CA VAL A 64 -0.24 -11.79 -1.66
C VAL A 64 0.03 -12.21 -3.11
N GLY A 65 0.97 -11.52 -3.76
CA GLY A 65 1.34 -11.74 -5.14
C GLY A 65 0.44 -11.07 -6.18
N ARG A 66 -0.65 -10.40 -5.77
CA ARG A 66 -1.44 -9.58 -6.71
C ARG A 66 -0.66 -8.34 -7.11
N HIS A 67 -0.66 -8.03 -8.39
CA HIS A 67 -0.14 -6.77 -8.91
C HIS A 67 -1.18 -5.64 -8.84
N TYR A 68 -0.70 -4.42 -8.68
CA TYR A 68 -1.50 -3.20 -8.74
C TYR A 68 -0.84 -2.18 -9.68
N HIS A 69 -1.60 -1.19 -10.10
CA HIS A 69 -1.07 -0.06 -10.85
C HIS A 69 -0.58 1.02 -9.87
N ARG A 70 0.68 1.44 -10.04
CA ARG A 70 1.30 2.47 -9.20
C ARG A 70 0.57 3.80 -9.35
N LEU A 71 0.54 4.59 -8.27
CA LEU A 71 -0.12 5.91 -8.30
C LEU A 71 0.68 6.95 -9.11
N PHE A 72 2.02 6.90 -9.02
CA PHE A 72 2.93 7.81 -9.70
C PHE A 72 4.03 7.02 -10.42
N ASP A 73 4.32 7.36 -11.66
CA ASP A 73 5.31 6.72 -12.52
C ASP A 73 6.57 7.58 -12.75
N TYR A 74 6.75 8.62 -11.93
CA TYR A 74 7.85 9.59 -12.02
C TYR A 74 9.25 8.99 -11.85
N LEU A 75 9.34 7.93 -11.04
CA LEU A 75 10.61 7.29 -10.71
C LEU A 75 10.67 5.91 -11.34
N ASP A 76 11.67 5.70 -12.18
CA ASP A 76 11.99 4.38 -12.70
C ASP A 76 12.46 3.46 -11.56
N ALA A 77 11.99 2.22 -11.61
CA ALA A 77 12.21 1.23 -10.57
C ALA A 77 12.30 -0.16 -11.22
N PRO A 78 13.51 -0.76 -11.30
CA PRO A 78 13.68 -2.04 -11.96
C PRO A 78 13.13 -3.20 -11.11
N GLY A 79 12.81 -4.32 -11.76
CA GLY A 79 12.42 -5.57 -11.10
C GLY A 79 10.92 -5.80 -11.00
N ASP A 80 10.52 -6.81 -10.23
CA ASP A 80 9.11 -7.17 -10.00
C ASP A 80 8.53 -6.35 -8.83
N ILE A 81 8.15 -5.12 -9.16
CA ILE A 81 7.54 -4.14 -8.24
C ILE A 81 6.02 -4.13 -8.37
N CYS A 82 5.37 -3.27 -7.59
CA CYS A 82 3.93 -3.04 -7.61
C CYS A 82 3.12 -4.32 -7.37
N ARG A 83 3.56 -5.10 -6.40
CA ARG A 83 2.89 -6.32 -5.93
C ARG A 83 2.54 -6.23 -4.44
N VAL A 84 1.57 -7.03 -4.03
CA VAL A 84 1.18 -7.19 -2.63
C VAL A 84 2.10 -8.22 -1.96
N LEU A 85 2.68 -7.84 -0.83
CA LEU A 85 3.56 -8.63 0.01
C LEU A 85 2.94 -8.87 1.37
N SER A 86 3.34 -9.97 1.99
CA SER A 86 2.99 -10.30 3.36
C SER A 86 3.90 -9.55 4.33
N ALA A 87 3.36 -8.98 5.40
CA ALA A 87 4.17 -8.41 6.46
C ALA A 87 3.47 -8.46 7.84
N ASP A 88 4.27 -8.79 8.86
CA ASP A 88 3.79 -8.94 10.25
C ASP A 88 3.55 -7.59 10.95
N PHE A 89 4.09 -6.49 10.42
CA PHE A 89 3.93 -5.16 11.00
C PHE A 89 2.58 -4.50 10.65
N VAL A 90 1.78 -5.12 9.77
CA VAL A 90 0.47 -4.58 9.39
C VAL A 90 -0.51 -4.75 10.55
N SER A 91 -1.08 -3.64 11.00
CA SER A 91 -2.09 -3.62 12.07
C SER A 91 -3.49 -3.31 11.54
N THR A 92 -4.49 -3.56 12.37
CA THR A 92 -5.88 -3.15 12.14
C THR A 92 -6.33 -2.10 13.16
N GLU A 93 -5.39 -1.40 13.78
CA GLU A 93 -5.69 -0.35 14.77
C GLU A 93 -5.99 0.98 14.09
N ASP A 94 -5.21 1.32 13.05
CA ASP A 94 -5.32 2.58 12.31
C ASP A 94 -5.18 2.37 10.79
N GLY A 95 -5.61 3.38 10.02
CA GLY A 95 -5.49 3.40 8.56
C GLY A 95 -6.50 2.48 7.87
N THR A 96 -6.04 1.64 6.95
CA THR A 96 -6.89 0.75 6.14
C THR A 96 -6.50 -0.73 6.24
N GLY A 97 -5.45 -1.04 7.01
CA GLY A 97 -4.85 -2.39 7.09
C GLY A 97 -4.10 -2.81 5.81
N ILE A 98 -3.83 -1.87 4.90
CA ILE A 98 -2.94 -2.05 3.76
C ILE A 98 -1.92 -0.91 3.83
N VAL A 99 -0.63 -1.27 3.86
CA VAL A 99 0.46 -0.30 4.02
C VAL A 99 1.17 -0.14 2.68
N HIS A 100 1.40 1.10 2.24
CA HIS A 100 2.25 1.34 1.08
C HIS A 100 3.71 1.19 1.50
N VAL A 101 4.52 0.51 0.68
CA VAL A 101 5.91 0.18 1.01
C VAL A 101 6.85 1.05 0.17
N ALA A 102 7.65 1.88 0.82
CA ALA A 102 8.69 2.71 0.23
C ALA A 102 10.05 2.42 0.90
N PRO A 103 10.84 1.46 0.36
CA PRO A 103 12.08 0.96 0.98
C PRO A 103 13.13 2.04 1.30
N ALA A 104 13.06 3.20 0.66
CA ALA A 104 13.97 4.31 0.91
C ALA A 104 13.72 5.07 2.23
N TYR A 105 12.56 4.90 2.87
CA TYR A 105 12.11 5.80 3.95
C TYR A 105 11.62 5.12 5.23
N GLY A 106 11.32 3.82 5.20
CA GLY A 106 10.90 3.04 6.36
C GLY A 106 11.88 1.92 6.69
N VAL A 107 12.14 1.66 7.98
CA VAL A 107 13.02 0.54 8.39
C VAL A 107 12.35 -0.81 8.08
N ASP A 108 11.06 -0.93 8.39
CA ASP A 108 10.28 -2.13 8.10
C ASP A 108 10.09 -2.30 6.58
N ASP A 109 9.86 -1.20 5.85
CA ASP A 109 9.79 -1.17 4.39
C ASP A 109 11.09 -1.64 3.74
N LEU A 110 12.24 -1.19 4.27
CA LEU A 110 13.56 -1.59 3.79
C LEU A 110 13.79 -3.08 4.04
N ALA A 111 13.47 -3.58 5.24
CA ALA A 111 13.62 -4.99 5.59
C ALA A 111 12.74 -5.88 4.69
N LEU A 112 11.48 -5.50 4.48
CA LEU A 112 10.56 -6.18 3.58
C LEU A 112 11.04 -6.11 2.13
N GLY A 113 11.51 -4.94 1.69
CA GLY A 113 12.06 -4.74 0.36
C GLY A 113 13.27 -5.62 0.10
N GLN A 114 14.21 -5.71 1.04
CA GLN A 114 15.38 -6.58 0.94
C GLN A 114 15.01 -8.07 0.88
N ALA A 115 14.04 -8.51 1.69
CA ALA A 115 13.57 -9.89 1.69
C ALA A 115 12.90 -10.30 0.37
N HIS A 116 12.44 -9.33 -0.42
CA HIS A 116 11.69 -9.52 -1.66
C HIS A 116 12.37 -8.89 -2.89
N ASP A 117 13.67 -8.61 -2.82
CA ASP A 117 14.48 -8.06 -3.91
C ASP A 117 13.91 -6.76 -4.54
N LEU A 118 13.24 -5.92 -3.73
CA LEU A 118 12.77 -4.61 -4.18
C LEU A 118 13.95 -3.62 -4.22
N PRO A 119 14.03 -2.77 -5.26
CA PRO A 119 15.04 -1.73 -5.30
C PRO A 119 14.78 -0.66 -4.23
N VAL A 120 15.84 0.09 -3.89
CA VAL A 120 15.72 1.30 -3.08
C VAL A 120 15.72 2.50 -4.03
N VAL A 121 14.59 3.19 -4.09
CA VAL A 121 14.40 4.33 -4.99
C VAL A 121 14.15 5.59 -4.15
N HIS A 122 15.06 6.55 -4.25
CA HIS A 122 14.95 7.83 -3.56
C HIS A 122 14.30 8.87 -4.48
N GLY A 123 13.14 9.39 -4.08
CA GLY A 123 12.51 10.56 -4.71
C GLY A 123 12.97 11.90 -4.14
N VAL A 124 13.75 11.89 -3.06
CA VAL A 124 14.15 13.09 -2.30
C VAL A 124 15.67 13.14 -2.18
N GLY A 125 16.27 14.30 -2.47
CA GLY A 125 17.68 14.58 -2.37
C GLY A 125 18.16 14.80 -0.92
N LEU A 126 19.48 14.96 -0.76
CA LEU A 126 20.10 15.18 0.56
C LEU A 126 19.74 16.54 1.19
N ASP A 127 19.19 17.44 0.39
CA ASP A 127 18.67 18.75 0.80
C ASP A 127 17.20 18.72 1.26
N GLY A 128 16.55 17.55 1.19
CA GLY A 128 15.14 17.39 1.56
C GLY A 128 14.16 17.84 0.47
N HIS A 129 14.65 18.17 -0.74
CA HIS A 129 13.80 18.50 -1.88
C HIS A 129 13.56 17.28 -2.77
N PHE A 130 12.42 17.26 -3.46
CA PHE A 130 12.18 16.28 -4.51
C PHE A 130 13.25 16.42 -5.61
N ILE A 131 13.74 15.29 -6.12
CA ILE A 131 14.64 15.31 -7.28
C ILE A 131 13.86 15.71 -8.54
N ASP A 132 14.57 16.25 -9.54
CA ASP A 132 13.95 16.75 -10.79
C ASP A 132 13.06 15.74 -11.51
N ALA A 133 13.30 14.44 -11.31
CA ALA A 133 12.47 13.38 -11.88
C ALA A 133 11.05 13.32 -11.28
N VAL A 134 10.85 13.78 -10.05
CA VAL A 134 9.54 13.82 -9.39
C VAL A 134 8.83 15.13 -9.74
N THR A 135 7.96 15.07 -10.76
CA THR A 135 7.22 16.23 -11.23
C THR A 135 5.86 16.37 -10.52
N PRO A 136 5.43 17.60 -10.16
CA PRO A 136 4.07 17.84 -9.67
C PRO A 136 2.99 17.63 -10.73
#